data_AF-A0A954UWE3-F1
#
_entry.id   AF-A0A954UWE3-F1
#
_cell.length_a   1.000
_cell.length_b   1.000
_cell.length_c   1.000
_cell.angle_alpha   90.00
_cell.angle_beta   90.00
_cell.angle_gamma   90.00
#
_symmetry.space_group_name_H-M   'P 1'
#
loop_
_entity.id
_entity.type
_entity.pdbx_description
1 polymer ?
#
loop_
_entity_poly.entity_id
_entity_poly.type
_entity_poly.pdbx_seq_one_letter_code
_entity_poly.pdbx_strand_id
1 'polypeptide(L)'
;SPETDLHYTLGGVTAHLGQGGQVIWEGWLPHLDTHVNQRFTQGSASHDELRSELNSADRLTLRTQLDLHHMLRPEVQPGATIDFDYRPEQVTIVLRSASQITVKADAGRIETGSDSNTGSTVRLTVDKPTAKWIPLEITLSRQAAREQLALAAVWFTNDDARERPFPLRRFFLPWAQPAEPTAGADSWVAGDIPELEGGNWNRGRAVFFGEQANCSKCHQLQGTGGHIGPDLSNLGHRDYQSVLRDIVHPSFAINPDHLAYTIMLHNGQILTGLVRQEEGQLIVGTAKAEEVRIDPKEVEKMVPATISIMPTGIDEALGPDKLRDLMTFLVGTSPSMPNDRAGGPPPRSRAEVERALAGAPPVDSDPRPMQVVLVAGAKDHGPGEHDYPAWLRAWKTLFEAANNVAVTTAMDWPEPETFATADAIVFYQQGKWNEQRASDIDTFLKRGGGVSYIHYAVDGGTDAAGFAERIGLAWKGGGSKFRHGALDMLFKSNHPITRNINRLQLEDESYWQLVGDAESIDILASGREDDAMQPLIWCHEREAGRVFVSIPGHYSWTFDDPLFRILLLRGIAWTAHQPVDRFNELIYLGASVQEKSSSGSSSSKTAK
;
A
#
# COMPACT_ATOMS: atom_id res chain seq x y z
N SER A 1 33.04 3.41 -7.78
CA SER A 1 32.22 3.03 -8.94
C SER A 1 31.52 1.74 -8.59
N PRO A 2 30.17 1.67 -8.65
CA PRO A 2 29.52 0.38 -8.57
C PRO A 2 29.85 -0.37 -9.87
N GLU A 3 30.50 -1.53 -9.74
CA GLU A 3 30.60 -2.48 -10.83
C GLU A 3 29.18 -2.95 -11.15
N THR A 4 28.61 -2.44 -12.25
CA THR A 4 27.34 -2.94 -12.74
C THR A 4 27.55 -4.38 -13.16
N ASP A 5 27.04 -5.31 -12.36
CA ASP A 5 27.05 -6.76 -12.59
C ASP A 5 26.08 -7.11 -13.73
N LEU A 6 26.34 -6.58 -14.94
CA LEU A 6 25.59 -6.81 -16.17
C LEU A 6 25.79 -8.22 -16.73
N HIS A 7 26.56 -9.08 -16.05
CA HIS A 7 27.02 -10.35 -16.58
C HIS A 7 26.06 -11.53 -16.36
N TYR A 8 25.03 -11.41 -15.51
CA TYR A 8 24.17 -12.54 -15.17
C TYR A 8 22.67 -12.15 -15.17
N THR A 9 22.04 -12.21 -16.34
CA THR A 9 20.58 -12.30 -16.42
C THR A 9 20.17 -13.77 -16.29
N LEU A 10 19.10 -14.05 -15.54
CA LEU A 10 18.46 -15.38 -15.54
C LEU A 10 17.72 -15.67 -16.85
N GLY A 11 17.61 -14.68 -17.73
CA GLY A 11 16.89 -14.76 -18.99
C GLY A 11 17.62 -15.59 -20.06
N GLY A 12 16.85 -16.30 -20.87
CA GLY A 12 17.31 -16.97 -22.09
C GLY A 12 17.14 -18.48 -22.09
N VAL A 13 17.90 -19.12 -22.97
CA VAL A 13 17.73 -20.51 -23.42
C VAL A 13 19.10 -21.16 -23.45
N THR A 14 19.24 -22.38 -22.92
CA THR A 14 20.46 -23.18 -23.16
C THR A 14 20.30 -23.94 -24.47
N ALA A 15 21.34 -23.92 -25.29
CA ALA A 15 21.33 -24.52 -26.61
C ALA A 15 22.51 -25.49 -26.78
N HIS A 16 22.23 -26.71 -27.22
CA HIS A 16 23.22 -27.73 -27.54
C HIS A 16 23.11 -28.12 -29.01
N LEU A 17 24.20 -28.00 -29.74
CA LEU A 17 24.32 -28.42 -31.12
C LEU A 17 25.03 -29.78 -31.19
N GLY A 18 24.43 -30.73 -31.89
CA GLY A 18 24.93 -32.09 -32.02
C GLY A 18 25.22 -32.52 -33.45
N GLN A 19 26.18 -33.43 -33.58
CA GLN A 19 26.52 -34.12 -34.83
C GLN A 19 26.97 -35.55 -34.51
N GLY A 20 26.38 -36.55 -35.15
CA GLY A 20 26.82 -37.96 -35.01
C GLY A 20 26.73 -38.48 -33.57
N GLY A 21 25.82 -37.93 -32.76
CA GLY A 21 25.66 -38.27 -31.34
C GLY A 21 26.59 -37.53 -30.37
N GLN A 22 27.53 -36.72 -30.86
CA GLN A 22 28.39 -35.86 -30.04
C GLN A 22 27.82 -34.43 -29.96
N VAL A 23 28.07 -33.73 -28.85
CA VAL A 23 27.80 -32.29 -28.73
C VAL A 23 29.02 -31.55 -29.28
N ILE A 24 28.81 -30.75 -30.32
CA ILE A 24 29.88 -29.99 -30.98
C ILE A 24 29.89 -28.51 -30.58
N TRP A 25 28.78 -28.04 -30.00
CA TRP A 25 28.70 -26.72 -29.39
C TRP A 25 27.65 -26.71 -28.28
N GLU A 26 27.91 -25.99 -27.20
CA GLU A 26 26.96 -25.71 -26.14
C GLU A 26 27.06 -24.25 -25.71
N GLY A 27 25.94 -23.63 -25.37
CA GLY A 27 25.95 -22.25 -24.93
C GLY A 27 24.57 -21.70 -24.61
N TRP A 28 24.54 -20.38 -24.44
CA TRP A 28 23.34 -19.61 -24.14
C TRP A 28 22.81 -18.92 -25.39
N LEU A 29 21.49 -18.77 -25.50
CA LEU A 29 20.81 -17.98 -26.51
C LEU A 29 19.75 -17.09 -25.85
N PRO A 30 19.54 -15.84 -26.30
CA PRO A 30 18.56 -14.94 -25.70
C PRO A 30 17.10 -15.34 -25.97
N HIS A 31 16.83 -16.18 -26.97
CA HIS A 31 15.49 -16.45 -27.48
C HIS A 31 15.37 -17.88 -28.06
N LEU A 32 14.15 -18.41 -28.22
CA LEU A 32 13.94 -19.71 -28.90
C LEU A 32 14.05 -19.61 -30.43
N ASP A 33 13.51 -18.53 -31.00
CA ASP A 33 13.61 -18.22 -32.43
C ASP A 33 15.06 -17.96 -32.86
N THR A 34 15.53 -18.76 -33.81
CA THR A 34 16.93 -18.71 -34.28
C THR A 34 17.25 -17.43 -35.05
N HIS A 35 16.28 -16.80 -35.71
CA HIS A 35 16.49 -15.53 -36.41
C HIS A 35 16.65 -14.37 -35.44
N VAL A 36 15.87 -14.37 -34.34
CA VAL A 36 16.04 -13.40 -33.24
C VAL A 36 17.43 -13.55 -32.64
N ASN A 37 17.85 -14.78 -32.33
CA ASN A 37 19.18 -15.05 -31.79
C ASN A 37 20.30 -14.49 -32.68
N GLN A 38 20.27 -14.77 -33.99
CA GLN A 38 21.28 -14.30 -34.93
C GLN A 38 21.46 -12.77 -34.92
N ARG A 39 20.38 -12.02 -34.70
CA ARG A 39 20.40 -10.55 -34.63
C ARG A 39 20.92 -10.05 -33.29
N PHE A 40 20.47 -10.64 -32.19
CA PHE A 40 20.87 -10.22 -30.83
C PHE A 40 22.31 -10.59 -30.48
N THR A 41 22.87 -11.64 -31.09
CA THR A 41 24.22 -12.14 -30.78
C THR A 41 25.26 -11.76 -31.84
N GLN A 42 24.95 -10.80 -32.70
CA GLN A 42 25.91 -10.30 -33.70
C GLN A 42 27.16 -9.72 -33.03
N GLY A 43 28.34 -10.16 -33.47
CA GLY A 43 29.63 -9.74 -32.91
C GLY A 43 30.10 -10.57 -31.70
N SER A 44 29.36 -11.59 -31.28
CA SER A 44 29.79 -12.52 -30.23
C SER A 44 30.53 -13.72 -30.81
N ALA A 45 31.81 -13.89 -30.44
CA ALA A 45 32.66 -14.95 -30.96
C ALA A 45 32.11 -16.38 -30.72
N SER A 46 31.57 -16.66 -29.53
CA SER A 46 30.97 -17.97 -29.22
C SER A 46 29.73 -18.28 -30.06
N HIS A 47 28.98 -17.25 -30.47
CA HIS A 47 27.82 -17.39 -31.35
C HIS A 47 28.21 -17.39 -32.84
N ASP A 48 29.37 -16.82 -33.19
CA ASP A 48 29.98 -16.99 -34.50
C ASP A 48 30.38 -18.46 -34.73
N GLU A 49 30.95 -19.11 -33.73
CA GLU A 49 31.25 -20.56 -33.75
C GLU A 49 29.97 -21.41 -33.91
N LEU A 50 28.90 -21.10 -33.17
CA LEU A 50 27.60 -21.72 -33.39
C LEU A 50 27.15 -21.60 -34.85
N ARG A 51 27.28 -20.41 -35.44
CA ARG A 51 26.88 -20.16 -36.84
C ARG A 51 27.68 -20.97 -37.84
N SER A 52 28.99 -21.14 -37.64
CA SER A 52 29.80 -21.96 -38.54
C SER A 52 29.43 -23.45 -38.46
N GLU A 53 29.05 -23.93 -37.28
CA GLU A 53 28.74 -25.35 -37.05
C GLU A 53 27.29 -25.75 -37.39
N LEU A 54 26.34 -24.79 -37.50
CA LEU A 54 24.94 -25.10 -37.83
C LEU A 54 24.78 -25.88 -39.16
N ASN A 55 25.70 -25.69 -40.10
CA ASN A 55 25.68 -26.40 -41.38
C ASN A 55 26.13 -27.86 -41.28
N SER A 56 27.02 -28.20 -40.35
CA SER A 56 27.55 -29.56 -40.16
C SER A 56 26.67 -30.39 -39.21
N ALA A 57 25.96 -29.72 -38.28
CA ALA A 57 25.12 -30.34 -37.26
C ALA A 57 23.89 -31.10 -37.80
N ASP A 58 23.49 -32.16 -37.09
CA ASP A 58 22.26 -32.92 -37.35
C ASP A 58 21.14 -32.63 -36.34
N ARG A 59 21.48 -32.03 -35.19
CA ARG A 59 20.54 -31.78 -34.09
C ARG A 59 20.80 -30.46 -33.38
N LEU A 60 19.74 -29.72 -33.07
CA LEU A 60 19.77 -28.56 -32.15
C LEU A 60 18.76 -28.79 -31.04
N THR A 61 19.21 -28.80 -29.78
CA THR A 61 18.35 -28.91 -28.60
C THR A 61 18.37 -27.61 -27.83
N LEU A 62 17.19 -27.06 -27.57
CA LEU A 62 16.95 -25.82 -26.83
C LEU A 62 16.19 -26.14 -25.54
N ARG A 63 16.62 -25.60 -24.40
CA ARG A 63 15.94 -25.74 -23.11
C ARG A 63 15.75 -24.39 -22.43
N THR A 64 14.58 -24.19 -21.83
CA THR A 64 14.22 -22.97 -21.11
C THR A 64 13.12 -23.25 -20.09
N GLN A 65 12.94 -22.32 -19.16
CA GLN A 65 11.74 -22.13 -18.36
C GLN A 65 10.91 -21.04 -19.02
N LEU A 66 9.67 -21.34 -19.38
CA LEU A 66 8.81 -20.43 -20.11
C LEU A 66 7.76 -19.80 -19.20
N ASP A 67 7.76 -18.47 -19.13
CA ASP A 67 6.70 -17.71 -18.49
C ASP A 67 5.58 -17.39 -19.48
N LEU A 68 4.38 -17.89 -19.21
CA LEU A 68 3.16 -17.61 -19.98
C LEU A 68 2.12 -16.85 -19.16
N HIS A 69 2.48 -16.36 -17.97
CA HIS A 69 1.56 -15.65 -17.11
C HIS A 69 1.24 -14.27 -17.69
N HIS A 70 -0.05 -13.93 -17.76
CA HIS A 70 -0.52 -12.60 -18.15
C HIS A 70 0.13 -12.12 -19.45
N MET A 71 -0.13 -12.83 -20.55
CA MET A 71 0.56 -12.53 -21.82
C MET A 71 0.07 -11.23 -22.45
N LEU A 72 -1.25 -11.00 -22.40
CA LEU A 72 -1.90 -9.75 -22.84
C LEU A 72 -2.52 -8.95 -21.69
N ARG A 73 -2.29 -9.35 -20.44
CA ARG A 73 -2.88 -8.73 -19.26
C ARG A 73 -1.82 -7.89 -18.55
N PRO A 74 -2.10 -6.61 -18.22
CA PRO A 74 -1.18 -5.83 -17.42
C PRO A 74 -1.10 -6.41 -16.01
N GLU A 75 0.05 -6.24 -15.35
CA GLU A 75 0.13 -6.52 -13.91
C GLU A 75 -0.75 -5.54 -13.15
N VAL A 76 -1.47 -6.06 -12.18
CA VAL A 76 -2.29 -5.27 -11.26
C VAL A 76 -1.38 -4.86 -10.12
N GLN A 77 -1.29 -3.56 -9.85
CA GLN A 77 -0.53 -3.07 -8.70
C GLN A 77 -1.10 -3.71 -7.42
N PRO A 78 -0.24 -4.15 -6.47
CA PRO A 78 -0.69 -4.60 -5.17
C PRO A 78 -1.64 -3.57 -4.55
N GLY A 79 -2.80 -4.04 -4.07
CA GLY A 79 -3.86 -3.19 -3.49
C GLY A 79 -4.85 -2.55 -4.49
N ALA A 80 -4.59 -2.59 -5.80
CA ALA A 80 -5.56 -2.11 -6.79
C ALA A 80 -6.68 -3.14 -7.03
N THR A 81 -7.93 -2.68 -7.12
CA THR A 81 -9.10 -3.52 -7.40
C THR A 81 -9.46 -3.40 -8.87
N ILE A 82 -9.46 -4.53 -9.60
CA ILE A 82 -10.07 -4.58 -10.94
C ILE A 82 -11.54 -4.97 -10.75
N ASP A 83 -12.46 -4.17 -11.27
CA ASP A 83 -13.90 -4.37 -11.22
C ASP A 83 -14.43 -5.26 -12.37
N PHE A 84 -13.54 -6.03 -13.00
CA PHE A 84 -13.80 -6.85 -14.18
C PHE A 84 -13.13 -8.22 -14.07
N ASP A 85 -13.94 -9.28 -14.18
CA ASP A 85 -13.46 -10.66 -14.24
C ASP A 85 -13.02 -11.03 -15.66
N TYR A 86 -11.70 -11.16 -15.86
CA TYR A 86 -11.18 -11.69 -17.10
C TYR A 86 -11.62 -13.15 -17.29
N ARG A 87 -11.98 -13.52 -18.53
CA ARG A 87 -12.12 -14.93 -18.90
C ARG A 87 -10.80 -15.65 -18.65
N PRO A 88 -10.79 -16.97 -18.40
CA PRO A 88 -9.51 -17.68 -18.24
C PRO A 88 -8.64 -17.56 -19.50
N GLU A 89 -7.40 -17.12 -19.33
CA GLU A 89 -6.44 -17.00 -20.44
C GLU A 89 -6.06 -18.40 -20.95
N GLN A 90 -6.04 -18.57 -22.26
CA GLN A 90 -5.44 -19.73 -22.93
C GLN A 90 -4.38 -19.19 -23.88
N VAL A 91 -3.15 -19.71 -23.75
CA VAL A 91 -2.01 -19.27 -24.55
C VAL A 91 -1.59 -20.40 -25.47
N THR A 92 -1.50 -20.12 -26.77
CA THR A 92 -1.00 -21.07 -27.77
C THR A 92 0.31 -20.58 -28.35
N ILE A 93 1.31 -21.45 -28.30
CA ILE A 93 2.63 -21.28 -28.88
C ILE A 93 2.66 -22.05 -30.19
N VAL A 94 3.17 -21.43 -31.25
CA VAL A 94 3.36 -22.07 -32.54
C VAL A 94 4.83 -22.07 -32.90
N LEU A 95 5.38 -23.27 -33.08
CA LEU A 95 6.76 -23.53 -33.47
C LEU A 95 6.79 -24.04 -34.90
N ARG A 96 7.66 -23.49 -35.74
CA ARG A 96 7.80 -23.86 -37.16
C ARG A 96 9.26 -24.04 -37.54
N SER A 97 9.53 -25.10 -38.30
CA SER A 97 10.88 -25.44 -38.75
C SER A 97 10.81 -26.35 -39.97
N ALA A 98 11.73 -26.17 -40.93
CA ALA A 98 11.91 -27.10 -42.03
C ALA A 98 12.36 -28.50 -41.53
N SER A 99 13.16 -28.53 -40.46
CA SER A 99 13.56 -29.76 -39.76
C SER A 99 12.47 -30.27 -38.83
N GLN A 100 12.49 -31.57 -38.54
CA GLN A 100 11.54 -32.22 -37.62
C GLN A 100 11.65 -31.62 -36.21
N ILE A 101 10.52 -31.19 -35.65
CA ILE A 101 10.44 -30.66 -34.29
C ILE A 101 9.95 -31.75 -33.34
N THR A 102 10.62 -31.88 -32.19
CA THR A 102 10.12 -32.59 -31.01
C THR A 102 10.05 -31.62 -29.85
N VAL A 103 8.93 -31.60 -29.13
CA VAL A 103 8.71 -30.74 -27.96
C VAL A 103 8.40 -31.61 -26.76
N LYS A 104 9.03 -31.31 -25.63
CA LYS A 104 8.61 -31.76 -24.30
C LYS A 104 8.30 -30.53 -23.46
N ALA A 105 7.13 -30.53 -22.84
CA ALA A 105 6.71 -29.51 -21.91
C ALA A 105 5.97 -30.17 -20.74
N ASP A 106 6.17 -29.65 -19.54
CA ASP A 106 5.56 -30.21 -18.33
C ASP A 106 4.10 -29.76 -18.14
N ALA A 107 3.62 -28.86 -19.01
CA ALA A 107 2.25 -28.37 -19.02
C ALA A 107 1.77 -28.09 -20.44
N GLY A 108 0.46 -28.21 -20.66
CA GLY A 108 -0.21 -27.93 -21.92
C GLY A 108 -0.40 -29.12 -22.85
N ARG A 109 -1.23 -28.94 -23.87
CA ARG A 109 -1.50 -29.91 -24.93
C ARG A 109 -0.60 -29.63 -26.12
N ILE A 110 0.11 -30.67 -26.59
CA ILE A 110 0.99 -30.60 -27.77
C ILE A 110 0.28 -31.23 -28.96
N GLU A 111 0.19 -30.47 -30.05
CA GLU A 111 -0.35 -30.90 -31.34
C GLU A 111 0.74 -30.75 -32.40
N THR A 112 1.08 -31.84 -33.09
CA THR A 112 2.09 -31.84 -34.15
C THR A 112 1.42 -31.89 -35.52
N GLY A 113 2.01 -31.21 -36.49
CA GLY A 113 1.53 -31.19 -37.86
C GLY A 113 2.67 -30.90 -38.84
N SER A 114 2.35 -30.91 -40.12
CA SER A 114 3.26 -30.52 -41.19
C SER A 114 2.54 -29.61 -42.19
N ASP A 115 3.29 -28.66 -42.73
CA ASP A 115 2.84 -27.73 -43.78
C ASP A 115 3.81 -27.86 -44.96
N SER A 116 3.27 -27.91 -46.18
CA SER A 116 4.06 -27.99 -47.41
C SER A 116 5.03 -26.81 -47.61
N ASN A 117 4.76 -25.66 -46.98
CA ASN A 117 5.57 -24.45 -47.10
C ASN A 117 6.58 -24.26 -45.95
N THR A 118 6.26 -24.71 -44.73
CA THR A 118 7.11 -24.46 -43.54
C THR A 118 7.72 -25.72 -42.90
N GLY A 119 7.39 -26.91 -43.39
CA GLY A 119 7.87 -28.17 -42.83
C GLY A 119 7.11 -28.58 -41.56
N SER A 120 7.82 -28.97 -40.51
CA SER A 120 7.25 -29.40 -39.24
C SER A 120 6.67 -28.21 -38.46
N THR A 121 5.46 -28.37 -37.94
CA THR A 121 4.78 -27.39 -37.08
C THR A 121 4.34 -28.05 -35.78
N VAL A 122 4.59 -27.39 -34.65
CA VAL A 122 4.11 -27.85 -33.34
C VAL A 122 3.35 -26.73 -32.65
N ARG A 123 2.16 -27.03 -32.14
CA ARG A 123 1.36 -26.15 -31.31
C ARG A 123 1.38 -26.65 -29.88
N LEU A 124 1.77 -25.80 -28.94
CA LEU A 124 1.66 -26.06 -27.50
C LEU A 124 0.61 -25.10 -26.93
N THR A 125 -0.51 -25.63 -26.46
CA THR A 125 -1.60 -24.84 -25.86
C THR A 125 -1.68 -25.07 -24.37
N VAL A 126 -1.57 -24.00 -23.58
CA VAL A 126 -1.63 -24.02 -22.12
C VAL A 126 -2.91 -23.34 -21.67
N ASP A 127 -3.75 -24.09 -20.97
CA ASP A 127 -4.97 -23.59 -20.35
C ASP A 127 -4.66 -22.99 -18.98
N LYS A 128 -5.09 -21.74 -18.74
CA LYS A 128 -4.93 -21.03 -17.45
C LYS A 128 -3.47 -21.00 -16.97
N PRO A 129 -2.55 -20.38 -17.73
CA PRO A 129 -1.18 -20.21 -17.26
C PRO A 129 -1.16 -19.48 -15.93
N THR A 130 -0.30 -19.93 -15.01
CA THR A 130 -0.08 -19.33 -13.69
C THR A 130 1.31 -18.68 -13.64
N ALA A 131 1.67 -18.03 -12.54
CA ALA A 131 3.02 -17.50 -12.33
C ALA A 131 4.12 -18.60 -12.30
N LYS A 132 3.75 -19.89 -12.30
CA LYS A 132 4.70 -21.00 -12.39
C LYS A 132 5.23 -21.12 -13.82
N TRP A 133 6.55 -21.00 -13.98
CA TRP A 133 7.22 -21.21 -15.27
C TRP A 133 7.15 -22.67 -15.72
N ILE A 134 7.10 -22.86 -17.04
CA ILE A 134 6.93 -24.16 -17.69
C ILE A 134 8.27 -24.61 -18.27
N PRO A 135 8.87 -25.70 -17.76
CA PRO A 135 10.01 -26.32 -18.39
C PRO A 135 9.69 -26.73 -19.83
N LEU A 136 10.52 -26.29 -20.78
CA LEU A 136 10.35 -26.54 -22.20
C LEU A 136 11.67 -27.00 -22.82
N GLU A 137 11.63 -28.17 -23.46
CA GLU A 137 12.72 -28.72 -24.29
C GLU A 137 12.23 -28.86 -25.73
N ILE A 138 12.95 -28.23 -26.67
CA ILE A 138 12.69 -28.31 -28.10
C ILE A 138 13.91 -28.96 -28.77
N THR A 139 13.69 -29.99 -29.56
CA THR A 139 14.74 -30.61 -30.38
C THR A 139 14.38 -30.50 -31.85
N LEU A 140 15.27 -29.91 -32.63
CA LEU A 140 15.26 -29.95 -34.08
C LEU A 140 16.17 -31.06 -34.57
N SER A 141 15.65 -31.92 -35.45
CA SER A 141 16.43 -33.01 -36.07
C SER A 141 16.36 -32.88 -37.59
N ARG A 142 17.53 -32.77 -38.22
CA ARG A 142 17.67 -32.67 -39.68
C ARG A 142 17.23 -33.98 -40.35
N GLN A 143 16.33 -33.91 -41.32
CA GLN A 143 15.85 -35.08 -42.09
C GLN A 143 16.53 -35.18 -43.46
N ALA A 144 16.92 -34.06 -44.06
CA ALA A 144 17.65 -34.00 -45.32
C ALA A 144 18.91 -33.12 -45.23
N ALA A 145 19.94 -33.46 -46.01
CA ALA A 145 21.26 -32.79 -45.97
C ALA A 145 21.23 -31.27 -46.26
N ARG A 146 20.13 -30.74 -46.83
CA ARG A 146 19.97 -29.31 -47.16
C ARG A 146 19.08 -28.54 -46.18
N GLU A 147 18.50 -29.19 -45.18
CA GLU A 147 17.64 -28.52 -44.19
C GLU A 147 18.47 -27.75 -43.16
N GLN A 148 18.05 -26.53 -42.85
CA GLN A 148 18.64 -25.73 -41.78
C GLN A 148 17.93 -26.02 -40.46
N LEU A 149 18.72 -26.12 -39.37
CA LEU A 149 18.22 -26.20 -38.00
C LEU A 149 17.77 -24.80 -37.55
N ALA A 150 16.68 -24.32 -38.14
CA ALA A 150 16.09 -23.00 -37.87
C ALA A 150 14.70 -23.15 -37.24
N LEU A 151 14.44 -22.39 -36.17
CA LEU A 151 13.17 -22.37 -35.45
C LEU A 151 12.56 -20.99 -35.54
N ALA A 152 11.30 -20.92 -35.97
CA ALA A 152 10.44 -19.77 -35.76
C ALA A 152 9.47 -20.04 -34.59
N ALA A 153 9.32 -19.07 -33.69
CA ALA A 153 8.47 -19.21 -32.50
C ALA A 153 7.58 -17.98 -32.32
N VAL A 154 6.27 -18.20 -32.31
CA VAL A 154 5.25 -17.16 -32.10
C VAL A 154 4.18 -17.63 -31.13
N TRP A 155 3.37 -16.71 -30.63
CA TRP A 155 2.28 -17.01 -29.71
C TRP A 155 1.04 -16.15 -29.97
N PHE A 156 -0.10 -16.60 -29.45
CA PHE A 156 -1.35 -15.84 -29.38
C PHE A 156 -2.18 -16.32 -28.19
N THR A 157 -3.28 -15.63 -27.87
CA THR A 157 -4.23 -16.08 -26.82
C THR A 157 -5.64 -16.24 -27.36
N ASN A 158 -6.52 -16.82 -26.55
CA ASN A 158 -7.96 -16.84 -26.80
C ASN A 158 -8.62 -15.45 -26.79
N ASP A 159 -7.97 -14.43 -26.22
CA ASP A 159 -8.43 -13.04 -26.26
C ASP A 159 -8.06 -12.36 -27.59
N ASP A 160 -6.96 -12.77 -28.24
CA ASP A 160 -6.54 -12.26 -29.54
C ASP A 160 -5.68 -13.25 -30.33
N ALA A 161 -6.24 -13.75 -31.44
CA ALA A 161 -5.65 -14.77 -32.30
C ALA A 161 -4.49 -14.29 -33.19
N ARG A 162 -4.09 -13.01 -33.16
CA ARG A 162 -2.95 -12.52 -33.93
C ARG A 162 -1.64 -13.11 -33.41
N GLU A 163 -0.87 -13.76 -34.29
CA GLU A 163 0.45 -14.29 -33.95
C GLU A 163 1.43 -13.15 -33.65
N ARG A 164 2.20 -13.31 -32.57
CA ARG A 164 3.17 -12.33 -32.07
C ARG A 164 4.52 -12.98 -31.80
N PRO A 165 5.64 -12.27 -32.00
CA PRO A 165 6.93 -12.72 -31.49
C PRO A 165 6.93 -12.70 -29.96
N PHE A 166 7.78 -13.51 -29.34
CA PHE A 166 7.96 -13.48 -27.89
C PHE A 166 8.83 -12.30 -27.46
N PRO A 167 8.51 -11.63 -26.33
CA PRO A 167 9.45 -10.74 -25.68
C PRO A 167 10.52 -11.55 -24.93
N LEU A 168 11.77 -11.05 -24.90
CA LEU A 168 12.91 -11.73 -24.28
C LEU A 168 12.66 -12.15 -22.82
N ARG A 169 11.90 -11.35 -22.06
CA ARG A 169 11.58 -11.59 -20.64
C ARG A 169 10.77 -12.85 -20.35
N ARG A 170 10.31 -13.58 -21.37
CA ARG A 170 9.50 -14.80 -21.19
C ARG A 170 10.32 -16.07 -21.11
N PHE A 171 11.61 -16.01 -21.42
CA PHE A 171 12.51 -17.15 -21.39
C PHE A 171 13.47 -17.00 -20.23
N PHE A 172 13.57 -18.05 -19.42
CA PHE A 172 14.52 -18.14 -18.32
C PHE A 172 15.36 -19.41 -18.48
N LEU A 173 16.57 -19.40 -17.92
CA LEU A 173 17.47 -20.55 -17.97
C LEU A 173 16.81 -21.79 -17.32
N PRO A 174 17.10 -23.03 -17.78
CA PRO A 174 16.42 -24.24 -17.32
C PRO A 174 16.46 -24.48 -15.80
N TRP A 175 17.50 -23.96 -15.14
CA TRP A 175 17.73 -24.08 -13.70
C TRP A 175 17.15 -22.91 -12.89
N ALA A 176 16.64 -21.87 -13.55
CA ALA A 176 16.01 -20.74 -12.89
C ALA A 176 14.63 -21.13 -12.34
N GLN A 177 14.23 -20.50 -11.24
CA GLN A 177 12.93 -20.71 -10.61
C GLN A 177 12.26 -19.35 -10.38
N PRO A 178 10.92 -19.25 -10.46
CA PRO A 178 10.22 -18.05 -10.05
C PRO A 178 10.51 -17.78 -8.57
N ALA A 179 10.63 -16.50 -8.19
CA ALA A 179 10.76 -16.15 -6.79
C ALA A 179 9.53 -16.65 -6.03
N GLU A 180 9.75 -17.45 -4.97
CA GLU A 180 8.70 -17.75 -4.01
C GLU A 180 8.23 -16.42 -3.41
N PRO A 181 6.91 -16.13 -3.36
CA PRO A 181 6.41 -15.03 -2.58
C PRO A 181 6.85 -15.28 -1.13
N THR A 182 7.88 -14.58 -0.66
CA THR A 182 8.28 -14.67 0.73
C THR A 182 7.10 -14.17 1.55
N ALA A 183 6.51 -15.05 2.35
CA ALA A 183 5.55 -14.64 3.37
C ALA A 183 6.28 -13.66 4.30
N GLY A 184 6.02 -12.36 4.12
CA GLY A 184 6.74 -11.27 4.77
C GLY A 184 7.52 -10.32 3.84
N ALA A 185 7.59 -10.54 2.52
CA ALA A 185 8.10 -9.50 1.60
C ALA A 185 7.13 -8.32 1.44
N ASP A 186 5.86 -8.47 1.82
CA ASP A 186 4.96 -7.32 1.97
C ASP A 186 5.32 -6.46 3.20
N SER A 187 6.26 -6.91 4.05
CA SER A 187 6.79 -6.12 5.16
C SER A 187 8.11 -5.41 4.82
N TRP A 188 8.25 -4.88 3.61
CA TRP A 188 8.92 -3.59 3.46
C TRP A 188 8.04 -2.50 4.10
N VAL A 189 7.65 -2.69 5.36
CA VAL A 189 7.29 -1.56 6.22
C VAL A 189 8.54 -0.72 6.20
N ALA A 190 8.42 0.50 5.65
CA ALA A 190 9.48 1.49 5.60
C ALA A 190 10.30 1.39 6.89
N GLY A 191 11.53 0.87 6.79
CA GLY A 191 12.49 1.02 7.87
C GLY A 191 12.62 2.52 8.16
N ASP A 192 13.06 2.88 9.35
CA ASP A 192 13.28 4.29 9.69
C ASP A 192 14.15 4.95 8.60
N ILE A 193 13.56 5.87 7.83
CA ILE A 193 14.24 6.62 6.77
C ILE A 193 14.87 7.83 7.48
N PRO A 194 16.21 7.89 7.67
CA PRO A 194 16.83 8.95 8.47
C PRO A 194 16.57 10.35 7.91
N GLU A 195 16.44 10.48 6.58
CA GLU A 195 16.14 11.76 5.92
C GLU A 195 14.77 12.33 6.29
N LEU A 196 13.85 11.51 6.80
CA LEU A 196 12.53 11.94 7.25
C LEU A 196 12.51 12.42 8.72
N GLU A 197 13.63 12.33 9.44
CA GLU A 197 13.70 12.72 10.84
C GLU A 197 13.28 14.19 11.03
N GLY A 198 12.32 14.41 11.93
CA GLY A 198 11.71 15.71 12.20
C GLY A 198 10.65 16.18 11.19
N GLY A 199 10.39 15.40 10.13
CA GLY A 199 9.29 15.65 9.20
C GLY A 199 7.93 15.35 9.82
N ASN A 200 6.90 16.08 9.39
CA ASN A 200 5.53 15.98 9.90
C ASN A 200 4.56 15.63 8.77
N TRP A 201 3.83 14.54 8.98
CA TRP A 201 2.92 13.98 8.00
C TRP A 201 1.76 14.93 7.63
N ASN A 202 1.17 15.64 8.60
CA ASN A 202 0.06 16.55 8.35
C ASN A 202 0.50 17.83 7.61
N ARG A 203 1.68 18.38 7.94
CA ARG A 203 2.29 19.48 7.19
C ARG A 203 2.62 19.05 5.76
N GLY A 204 3.13 17.83 5.59
CA GLY A 204 3.40 17.24 4.27
C GLY A 204 2.15 17.09 3.42
N ARG A 205 1.06 16.59 4.03
CA ARG A 205 -0.26 16.55 3.41
C ARG A 205 -0.72 17.94 2.96
N ALA A 206 -0.55 18.95 3.80
CA ALA A 206 -0.91 20.33 3.47
C ALA A 206 -0.06 20.88 2.29
N VAL A 207 1.21 20.48 2.18
CA VAL A 207 2.05 20.82 1.02
C VAL A 207 1.52 20.15 -0.25
N PHE A 208 1.20 18.86 -0.20
CA PHE A 208 0.69 18.09 -1.36
C PHE A 208 -0.63 18.64 -1.92
N PHE A 209 -1.57 18.98 -1.01
CA PHE A 209 -2.87 19.56 -1.37
C PHE A 209 -2.86 21.09 -1.50
N GLY A 210 -1.73 21.73 -1.20
CA GLY A 210 -1.55 23.17 -1.26
C GLY A 210 -1.12 23.69 -2.64
N GLU A 211 -1.24 25.00 -2.83
CA GLU A 211 -0.92 25.66 -4.10
C GLU A 211 0.58 25.75 -4.39
N GLN A 212 1.44 25.59 -3.37
CA GLN A 212 2.88 25.75 -3.52
C GLN A 212 3.53 24.58 -4.27
N ALA A 213 3.17 23.33 -3.92
CA ALA A 213 3.61 22.14 -4.66
C ALA A 213 2.61 21.76 -5.77
N ASN A 214 1.32 22.02 -5.54
CA ASN A 214 0.23 21.78 -6.49
C ASN A 214 0.12 20.32 -7.00
N CYS A 215 0.72 19.36 -6.28
CA CYS A 215 0.79 17.96 -6.68
C CYS A 215 -0.61 17.36 -6.89
N SER A 216 -1.52 17.64 -5.96
CA SER A 216 -2.90 17.14 -5.98
C SER A 216 -3.75 17.59 -7.18
N LYS A 217 -3.32 18.60 -7.96
CA LYS A 217 -4.05 19.00 -9.18
C LYS A 217 -3.88 18.00 -10.31
N CYS A 218 -2.74 17.34 -10.38
CA CYS A 218 -2.45 16.33 -11.39
C CYS A 218 -2.58 14.92 -10.83
N HIS A 219 -2.15 14.70 -9.59
CA HIS A 219 -2.04 13.38 -8.99
C HIS A 219 -3.18 13.07 -8.04
N GLN A 220 -3.56 11.80 -8.02
CA GLN A 220 -4.46 11.24 -7.03
C GLN A 220 -3.66 10.63 -5.89
N LEU A 221 -4.19 10.72 -4.68
CA LEU A 221 -3.72 9.99 -3.51
C LEU A 221 -4.93 9.53 -2.71
N GLN A 222 -5.07 8.22 -2.51
CA GLN A 222 -6.18 7.57 -1.80
C GLN A 222 -7.55 8.07 -2.29
N GLY A 223 -7.72 8.15 -3.61
CA GLY A 223 -8.97 8.61 -4.22
C GLY A 223 -9.14 10.13 -4.33
N THR A 224 -8.26 10.94 -3.72
CA THR A 224 -8.38 12.41 -3.72
C THR A 224 -7.32 13.07 -4.61
N GLY A 225 -7.74 14.01 -5.46
CA GLY A 225 -6.84 14.78 -6.33
C GLY A 225 -7.26 14.74 -7.79
N GLY A 226 -6.32 15.03 -8.69
CA GLY A 226 -6.50 14.95 -10.15
C GLY A 226 -6.11 13.58 -10.71
N HIS A 227 -6.46 13.34 -11.98
CA HIS A 227 -6.24 12.08 -12.70
C HIS A 227 -5.44 12.28 -13.98
N ILE A 228 -4.69 13.39 -14.07
CA ILE A 228 -3.81 13.68 -15.21
C ILE A 228 -2.50 12.90 -15.04
N GLY A 229 -1.88 13.00 -13.87
CA GLY A 229 -0.69 12.24 -13.50
C GLY A 229 -1.02 10.88 -12.90
N PRO A 230 0.00 10.05 -12.63
CA PRO A 230 -0.20 8.74 -12.01
C PRO A 230 -0.80 8.87 -10.61
N ASP A 231 -1.59 7.86 -10.23
CA ASP A 231 -2.02 7.66 -8.84
C ASP A 231 -0.81 7.35 -7.96
N LEU A 232 -0.64 8.14 -6.90
CA LEU A 232 0.49 8.09 -5.99
C LEU A 232 0.19 7.29 -4.70
N SER A 233 -0.99 6.66 -4.61
CA SER A 233 -1.44 5.93 -3.41
C SER A 233 -0.47 4.83 -2.94
N ASN A 234 0.35 4.30 -3.87
CA ASN A 234 1.31 3.23 -3.60
C ASN A 234 2.76 3.71 -3.40
N LEU A 235 3.00 5.03 -3.30
CA LEU A 235 4.36 5.57 -3.13
C LEU A 235 5.07 5.10 -1.86
N GLY A 236 4.32 4.72 -0.81
CA GLY A 236 4.91 4.18 0.43
C GLY A 236 5.77 2.92 0.25
N HIS A 237 5.67 2.23 -0.89
CA HIS A 237 6.50 1.06 -1.22
C HIS A 237 7.73 1.40 -2.09
N ARG A 238 7.89 2.66 -2.50
CA ARG A 238 9.03 3.12 -3.29
C ARG A 238 10.13 3.63 -2.37
N ASP A 239 11.38 3.48 -2.81
CA ASP A 239 12.51 4.02 -2.07
C ASP A 239 12.51 5.56 -2.08
N TYR A 240 12.91 6.15 -0.94
CA TYR A 240 12.95 7.60 -0.73
C TYR A 240 13.70 8.33 -1.84
N GLN A 241 14.88 7.83 -2.24
CA GLN A 241 15.76 8.48 -3.21
C GLN A 241 15.14 8.52 -4.62
N SER A 242 14.41 7.48 -4.99
CA SER A 242 13.70 7.38 -6.27
C SER A 242 12.53 8.36 -6.34
N VAL A 243 11.73 8.46 -5.27
CA VAL A 243 10.63 9.45 -5.21
C VAL A 243 11.18 10.88 -5.19
N LEU A 244 12.22 11.15 -4.41
CA LEU A 244 12.89 12.45 -4.38
C LEU A 244 13.44 12.83 -5.76
N ARG A 245 14.13 11.92 -6.43
CA ARG A 245 14.65 12.14 -7.79
C ARG A 245 13.52 12.45 -8.77
N ASP A 246 12.40 11.74 -8.70
CA ASP A 246 11.27 11.99 -9.60
C ASP A 246 10.65 13.39 -9.36
N ILE A 247 10.72 13.90 -8.12
CA ILE A 247 10.30 15.28 -7.79
C ILE A 247 11.29 16.33 -8.31
N VAL A 248 12.60 16.12 -8.08
CA VAL A 248 13.66 17.09 -8.43
C VAL A 248 13.96 17.06 -9.94
N HIS A 249 13.86 15.90 -10.56
CA HIS A 249 14.21 15.64 -11.96
C HIS A 249 13.10 14.85 -12.67
N PRO A 250 11.92 15.45 -12.90
CA PRO A 250 10.75 14.73 -13.43
C PRO A 250 10.92 14.15 -14.84
N SER A 251 11.92 14.62 -15.61
CA SER A 251 12.25 14.07 -16.93
C SER A 251 13.30 12.95 -16.89
N PHE A 252 13.80 12.55 -15.71
CA PHE A 252 14.82 11.51 -15.58
C PHE A 252 14.32 10.15 -16.08
N ALA A 253 13.12 9.77 -15.66
CA ALA A 253 12.43 8.57 -16.11
C ALA A 253 10.94 8.88 -16.28
N ILE A 254 10.44 8.73 -17.50
CA ILE A 254 9.02 8.97 -17.82
C ILE A 254 8.36 7.61 -18.02
N ASN A 255 7.31 7.34 -17.24
CA ASN A 255 6.51 6.13 -17.42
C ASN A 255 5.89 6.15 -18.84
N PRO A 256 6.03 5.10 -19.66
CA PRO A 256 5.44 5.03 -20.99
C PRO A 256 3.94 5.30 -21.04
N ASP A 257 3.19 4.94 -19.99
CA ASP A 257 1.73 5.20 -19.90
C ASP A 257 1.41 6.69 -19.68
N HIS A 258 2.42 7.47 -19.30
CA HIS A 258 2.33 8.90 -18.99
C HIS A 258 3.32 9.70 -19.86
N LEU A 259 3.51 9.26 -21.10
CA LEU A 259 4.28 10.01 -22.08
C LEU A 259 3.43 11.16 -22.65
N ALA A 260 3.91 12.39 -22.47
CA ALA A 260 3.24 13.55 -23.04
C ALA A 260 3.49 13.67 -24.54
N TYR A 261 2.58 14.35 -25.24
CA TYR A 261 2.69 14.65 -26.66
C TYR A 261 2.58 16.14 -26.92
N THR A 262 3.32 16.62 -27.91
CA THR A 262 3.10 17.92 -28.54
C THR A 262 2.18 17.74 -29.74
N ILE A 263 1.04 18.41 -29.70
CA ILE A 263 -0.06 18.32 -30.67
C ILE A 263 -0.15 19.65 -31.39
N MET A 264 -0.05 19.60 -32.72
CA MET A 264 -0.26 20.73 -33.61
C MET A 264 -1.63 20.56 -34.28
N LEU A 265 -2.49 21.56 -34.13
CA LEU A 265 -3.82 21.57 -34.73
C LEU A 265 -3.81 22.34 -36.04
N HIS A 266 -4.74 21.99 -36.95
CA HIS A 266 -4.89 22.65 -38.25
C HIS A 266 -5.20 24.16 -38.16
N ASN A 267 -5.69 24.64 -37.03
CA ASN A 267 -5.92 26.07 -36.78
C ASN A 267 -4.64 26.82 -36.34
N GLY A 268 -3.49 26.14 -36.28
CA GLY A 268 -2.20 26.67 -35.86
C GLY A 268 -1.93 26.62 -34.34
N GLN A 269 -2.89 26.15 -33.54
CA GLN A 269 -2.70 26.00 -32.09
C GLN A 269 -1.77 24.83 -31.77
N ILE A 270 -0.89 25.03 -30.80
CA ILE A 270 0.02 24.00 -30.28
C ILE A 270 -0.31 23.74 -28.82
N LEU A 271 -0.46 22.47 -28.47
CA LEU A 271 -0.74 21.99 -27.11
C LEU A 271 0.27 20.93 -26.72
N THR A 272 0.67 20.90 -25.45
CA THR A 272 1.51 19.84 -24.90
C THR A 272 0.85 19.27 -23.66
N GLY A 273 0.69 17.95 -23.60
CA GLY A 273 0.03 17.29 -22.49
C GLY A 273 -0.02 15.78 -22.61
N LEU A 274 -0.53 15.14 -21.56
CA LEU A 274 -0.82 13.70 -21.56
C LEU A 274 -2.08 13.43 -22.36
N VAL A 275 -1.99 12.51 -23.31
CA VAL A 275 -3.07 12.22 -24.24
C VAL A 275 -3.73 10.91 -23.86
N ARG A 276 -5.05 10.95 -23.70
CA ARG A 276 -5.90 9.77 -23.60
C ARG A 276 -7.06 9.88 -24.57
N GLN A 277 -7.65 8.74 -24.94
CA GLN A 277 -8.79 8.71 -25.83
C GLN A 277 -10.04 8.32 -25.04
N GLU A 278 -11.10 9.12 -25.17
CA GLU A 278 -12.36 8.92 -24.46
C GLU A 278 -13.50 9.27 -25.41
N GLU A 279 -14.47 8.36 -25.58
CA GLU A 279 -15.62 8.54 -26.49
C GLU A 279 -15.26 9.01 -27.91
N GLY A 280 -14.11 8.57 -28.43
CA GLY A 280 -13.61 8.94 -29.76
C GLY A 280 -12.94 10.32 -29.85
N GLN A 281 -12.88 11.08 -28.76
CA GLN A 281 -12.15 12.34 -28.65
C GLN A 281 -10.77 12.14 -28.03
N LEU A 282 -9.82 13.03 -28.33
CA LEU A 282 -8.57 13.12 -27.59
C LEU A 282 -8.79 14.05 -26.39
N ILE A 283 -8.46 13.57 -25.19
CA ILE A 283 -8.40 14.38 -23.98
C ILE A 283 -6.94 14.63 -23.66
N VAL A 284 -6.58 15.91 -23.54
CA VAL A 284 -5.21 16.35 -23.32
C VAL A 284 -5.10 17.01 -21.95
N GLY A 285 -4.45 16.33 -21.00
CA GLY A 285 -4.13 16.87 -19.68
C GLY A 285 -2.86 17.72 -19.72
N THR A 286 -2.99 19.02 -19.49
CA THR A 286 -1.88 19.99 -19.60
C THR A 286 -1.11 20.17 -18.29
N ALA A 287 0.07 20.79 -18.35
CA ALA A 287 0.86 21.15 -17.16
C ALA A 287 0.15 22.13 -16.20
N LYS A 288 -0.93 22.79 -16.63
CA LYS A 288 -1.78 23.63 -15.79
C LYS A 288 -2.90 22.86 -15.07
N ALA A 289 -2.90 21.53 -15.19
CA ALA A 289 -3.97 20.64 -14.73
C ALA A 289 -5.33 20.92 -15.39
N GLU A 290 -5.31 21.39 -16.63
CA GLU A 290 -6.51 21.60 -17.45
C GLU A 290 -6.65 20.47 -18.47
N GLU A 291 -7.89 20.07 -18.75
CA GLU A 291 -8.20 19.10 -19.79
C GLU A 291 -8.77 19.78 -21.02
N VAL A 292 -8.13 19.55 -22.17
CA VAL A 292 -8.60 20.04 -23.47
C VAL A 292 -9.13 18.87 -24.28
N ARG A 293 -10.38 19.00 -24.75
CA ARG A 293 -11.01 18.05 -25.66
C ARG A 293 -10.73 18.46 -27.10
N ILE A 294 -10.23 17.53 -27.90
CA ILE A 294 -9.84 17.74 -29.29
C ILE A 294 -10.46 16.64 -30.15
N ASP A 295 -11.13 17.03 -31.24
CA ASP A 295 -11.52 16.06 -32.27
C ASP A 295 -10.23 15.59 -32.98
N PRO A 296 -9.96 14.27 -33.07
CA PRO A 296 -8.79 13.76 -33.78
C PRO A 296 -8.60 14.32 -35.20
N LYS A 297 -9.67 14.76 -35.86
CA LYS A 297 -9.63 15.38 -37.20
C LYS A 297 -9.02 16.77 -37.21
N GLU A 298 -8.96 17.45 -36.08
CA GLU A 298 -8.32 18.76 -35.95
C GLU A 298 -6.80 18.65 -35.82
N VAL A 299 -6.27 17.45 -35.55
CA VAL A 299 -4.84 17.20 -35.35
C VAL A 299 -4.11 17.12 -36.69
N GLU A 300 -3.22 18.09 -36.92
CA GLU A 300 -2.29 18.08 -38.05
C GLU A 300 -1.12 17.12 -37.78
N LYS A 301 -0.55 17.17 -36.58
CA LYS A 301 0.63 16.39 -36.19
C LYS A 301 0.69 16.18 -34.70
N MET A 302 1.12 14.98 -34.28
CA MET A 302 1.36 14.65 -32.89
C MET A 302 2.73 13.98 -32.75
N VAL A 303 3.55 14.46 -31.82
CA VAL A 303 4.92 13.96 -31.58
C VAL A 303 5.14 13.77 -30.08
N PRO A 304 5.75 12.65 -29.63
CA PRO A 304 6.10 12.48 -28.22
C PRO A 304 6.99 13.61 -27.71
N ALA A 305 6.71 14.10 -26.51
CA ALA A 305 7.56 15.07 -25.82
C ALA A 305 8.79 14.36 -25.24
N THR A 306 9.94 15.04 -25.24
CA THR A 306 11.19 14.55 -24.67
C THR A 306 11.36 14.89 -23.19
N ILE A 307 10.37 15.57 -22.60
CA ILE A 307 10.37 16.03 -21.20
C ILE A 307 9.01 15.74 -20.58
N SER A 308 9.00 15.59 -19.25
CA SER A 308 7.77 15.45 -18.46
C SER A 308 6.96 16.75 -18.43
N ILE A 309 5.64 16.63 -18.25
CA ILE A 309 4.76 17.78 -17.99
C ILE A 309 4.78 18.22 -16.52
N MET A 310 5.38 17.42 -15.63
CA MET A 310 5.54 17.78 -14.24
C MET A 310 6.50 18.97 -14.11
N PRO A 311 6.16 20.00 -13.31
CA PRO A 311 7.01 21.17 -13.14
C PRO A 311 8.38 20.84 -12.54
N THR A 312 9.42 21.55 -12.97
CA THR A 312 10.77 21.52 -12.36
C THR A 312 10.90 22.58 -11.27
N GLY A 313 11.82 22.40 -10.31
CA GLY A 313 12.13 23.39 -9.27
C GLY A 313 11.14 23.41 -8.09
N ILE A 314 10.36 22.34 -7.93
CA ILE A 314 9.41 22.20 -6.81
C ILE A 314 10.18 22.13 -5.48
N ASP A 315 11.30 21.41 -5.46
CA ASP A 315 12.21 21.29 -4.32
C ASP A 315 12.79 22.64 -3.87
N GLU A 316 13.27 23.45 -4.82
CA GLU A 316 13.77 24.80 -4.55
C GLU A 316 12.65 25.72 -4.03
N ALA A 317 11.46 25.63 -4.63
CA ALA A 317 10.30 26.43 -4.24
C ALA A 317 9.79 26.07 -2.84
N LEU A 318 9.86 24.80 -2.45
CA LEU A 318 9.44 24.32 -1.13
C LEU A 318 10.47 24.62 -0.05
N GLY A 319 11.77 24.50 -0.37
CA GLY A 319 12.84 24.50 0.61
C GLY A 319 12.90 23.18 1.41
N PRO A 320 13.97 22.99 2.20
CA PRO A 320 14.29 21.70 2.81
C PRO A 320 13.22 21.20 3.80
N ASP A 321 12.63 22.09 4.59
CA ASP A 321 11.67 21.69 5.63
C ASP A 321 10.35 21.20 5.04
N LYS A 322 9.78 21.94 4.08
CA LYS A 322 8.53 21.54 3.42
C LYS A 322 8.72 20.34 2.51
N LEU A 323 9.90 20.21 1.88
CA LEU A 323 10.22 19.03 1.10
C LEU A 323 10.33 17.79 1.99
N ARG A 324 10.98 17.89 3.15
CA ARG A 324 11.02 16.80 4.15
C ARG A 324 9.62 16.43 4.62
N ASP A 325 8.80 17.41 5.02
CA ASP A 325 7.40 17.15 5.40
C ASP A 325 6.62 16.45 4.26
N LEU A 326 6.76 16.93 3.02
CA LEU A 326 6.14 16.31 1.84
C LEU A 326 6.62 14.87 1.64
N MET A 327 7.91 14.60 1.75
CA MET A 327 8.45 13.25 1.65
C MET A 327 7.95 12.35 2.79
N THR A 328 7.84 12.87 4.02
CA THR A 328 7.23 12.15 5.15
C THR A 328 5.80 11.73 4.84
N PHE A 329 5.05 12.57 4.12
CA PHE A 329 3.69 12.25 3.68
C PHE A 329 3.63 11.25 2.52
N LEU A 330 4.55 11.35 1.55
CA LEU A 330 4.52 10.53 0.32
C LEU A 330 5.09 9.13 0.50
N VAL A 331 6.19 8.99 1.25
CA VAL A 331 6.89 7.70 1.41
C VAL A 331 6.97 7.23 2.86
N GLY A 332 6.61 8.08 3.82
CA GLY A 332 6.52 7.69 5.22
C GLY A 332 5.26 6.87 5.50
N THR A 333 5.30 6.09 6.58
CA THR A 333 4.18 5.25 7.00
C THR A 333 3.03 6.12 7.49
N SER A 334 1.84 5.93 6.90
CA SER A 334 0.60 6.52 7.42
C SER A 334 0.42 6.13 8.91
N PRO A 335 -0.09 7.03 9.76
CA PRO A 335 -0.42 6.72 11.15
C PRO A 335 -1.70 5.88 11.25
N SER A 336 -1.71 4.70 10.63
CA SER A 336 -2.79 3.71 10.63
C SER A 336 -2.32 2.41 11.27
N MET A 337 -3.26 1.68 11.87
CA MET A 337 -2.97 0.36 12.38
C MET A 337 -2.81 -0.67 11.24
N PRO A 338 -2.10 -1.78 11.47
CA PRO A 338 -2.05 -2.87 10.50
C PRO A 338 -3.44 -3.44 10.22
N ASN A 339 -3.70 -3.75 8.94
CA ASN A 339 -4.89 -4.49 8.52
C ASN A 339 -4.55 -5.97 8.31
N ASP A 340 -3.97 -6.60 9.35
CA ASP A 340 -3.48 -7.98 9.35
C ASP A 340 -4.56 -9.00 9.77
N ARG A 341 -5.79 -8.53 10.03
CA ARG A 341 -6.97 -9.36 10.37
C ARG A 341 -8.11 -9.11 9.40
N ALA A 342 -8.59 -10.17 8.74
CA ALA A 342 -9.76 -10.10 7.87
C ALA A 342 -11.07 -9.89 8.66
N GLY A 343 -12.07 -9.31 8.00
CA GLY A 343 -13.42 -9.15 8.57
C GLY A 343 -13.65 -7.86 9.37
N GLY A 344 -12.75 -6.89 9.28
CA GLY A 344 -12.95 -5.57 9.85
C GLY A 344 -14.21 -4.86 9.32
N PRO A 345 -14.78 -3.90 10.08
CA PRO A 345 -15.95 -3.16 9.66
C PRO A 345 -15.69 -2.30 8.41
N PRO A 346 -16.74 -1.99 7.61
CA PRO A 346 -16.58 -1.10 6.46
C PRO A 346 -16.17 0.32 6.89
N PRO A 347 -15.48 1.09 6.03
CA PRO A 347 -15.14 2.48 6.30
C PRO A 347 -16.37 3.35 6.62
N ARG A 348 -16.20 4.30 7.54
CA ARG A 348 -17.26 5.28 7.89
C ARG A 348 -17.44 6.31 6.80
N SER A 349 -18.66 6.80 6.62
CA SER A 349 -18.88 7.89 5.66
C SER A 349 -18.27 9.21 6.17
N ARG A 350 -17.63 9.99 5.29
CA ARG A 350 -17.12 11.33 5.65
C ARG A 350 -18.17 12.23 6.30
N ALA A 351 -19.43 12.16 5.84
CA ALA A 351 -20.54 12.93 6.39
C ALA A 351 -20.87 12.56 7.85
N GLU A 352 -20.65 11.30 8.25
CA GLU A 352 -20.84 10.86 9.63
C GLU A 352 -19.78 11.47 10.56
N VAL A 353 -18.52 11.48 10.12
CA VAL A 353 -17.41 12.11 10.85
C VAL A 353 -17.61 13.62 10.96
N GLU A 354 -17.99 14.29 9.86
CA GLU A 354 -18.27 15.74 9.85
C GLU A 354 -19.40 16.12 10.83
N ARG A 355 -20.44 15.29 10.98
CA ARG A 355 -21.49 15.51 11.99
C ARG A 355 -20.96 15.42 13.42
N ALA A 356 -20.08 14.47 13.71
CA ALA A 356 -19.45 14.33 15.03
C ALA A 356 -18.55 15.54 15.37
N LEU A 357 -17.92 16.15 14.36
CA LEU A 357 -17.06 17.33 14.51
C LEU A 357 -17.80 18.67 14.43
N ALA A 358 -19.08 18.68 14.04
CA ALA A 358 -19.84 19.90 13.84
C ALA A 358 -19.82 20.85 15.05
N GLY A 359 -19.57 22.14 14.79
CA GLY A 359 -19.48 23.17 15.83
C GLY A 359 -18.17 23.20 16.60
N ALA A 360 -17.17 22.37 16.24
CA ALA A 360 -15.81 22.55 16.73
C ALA A 360 -15.24 23.91 16.24
N PRO A 361 -14.45 24.61 17.09
CA PRO A 361 -13.70 25.77 16.63
C PRO A 361 -12.68 25.36 15.56
N PRO A 362 -12.19 26.31 14.74
CA PRO A 362 -11.03 26.07 13.88
C PRO A 362 -9.85 25.54 14.69
N VAL A 363 -9.04 24.68 14.08
CA VAL A 363 -7.81 24.16 14.69
C VAL A 363 -6.92 25.34 15.05
N ASP A 364 -6.47 25.37 16.30
CA ASP A 364 -5.52 26.37 16.76
C ASP A 364 -4.15 26.08 16.12
N SER A 365 -3.62 27.07 15.40
CA SER A 365 -2.32 26.95 14.73
C SER A 365 -1.14 27.04 15.68
N ASP A 366 -1.33 27.60 16.89
CA ASP A 366 -0.27 27.77 17.90
C ASP A 366 -0.76 27.42 19.31
N PRO A 367 -1.18 26.16 19.54
CA PRO A 367 -1.75 25.77 20.82
C PRO A 367 -0.64 25.64 21.87
N ARG A 368 -0.97 25.78 23.17
CA ARG A 368 0.00 25.62 24.28
C ARG A 368 0.81 24.32 24.10
N PRO A 369 2.15 24.33 24.28
CA PRO A 369 2.95 23.10 24.23
C PRO A 369 2.42 21.99 25.15
N MET A 370 2.49 20.75 24.69
CA MET A 370 2.00 19.57 25.40
C MET A 370 2.96 18.39 25.26
N GLN A 371 3.32 17.77 26.38
CA GLN A 371 4.10 16.53 26.43
C GLN A 371 3.17 15.33 26.58
N VAL A 372 3.13 14.46 25.57
CA VAL A 372 2.36 13.22 25.59
C VAL A 372 3.30 12.03 25.71
N VAL A 373 2.99 11.14 26.64
CA VAL A 373 3.70 9.87 26.81
C VAL A 373 2.81 8.73 26.37
N LEU A 374 3.25 7.95 25.39
CA LEU A 374 2.56 6.75 24.94
C LEU A 374 3.26 5.53 25.54
N VAL A 375 2.50 4.67 26.21
CA VAL A 375 3.03 3.48 26.89
C VAL A 375 2.39 2.24 26.31
N ALA A 376 3.23 1.34 25.81
CA ALA A 376 2.82 0.11 25.15
C ALA A 376 3.52 -1.12 25.73
N GLY A 377 2.91 -2.30 25.55
CA GLY A 377 3.46 -3.58 25.99
C GLY A 377 4.07 -4.41 24.86
N ALA A 378 4.61 -5.58 25.19
CA ALA A 378 4.92 -6.59 24.18
C ALA A 378 3.61 -7.15 23.61
N LYS A 379 3.58 -7.46 22.31
CA LYS A 379 2.41 -8.11 21.69
C LYS A 379 2.13 -9.46 22.37
N ASP A 380 0.88 -9.68 22.74
CA ASP A 380 0.42 -10.83 23.53
C ASP A 380 -0.73 -11.61 22.86
N HIS A 381 -1.34 -11.08 21.80
CA HIS A 381 -2.44 -11.73 21.05
C HIS A 381 -2.10 -11.94 19.56
N GLY A 382 -3.07 -12.53 18.84
CA GLY A 382 -2.96 -12.87 17.43
C GLY A 382 -2.90 -11.64 16.50
N PRO A 383 -2.86 -11.87 15.17
CA PRO A 383 -2.90 -10.79 14.19
C PRO A 383 -4.11 -9.87 14.41
N GLY A 384 -3.85 -8.56 14.38
CA GLY A 384 -4.85 -7.52 14.57
C GLY A 384 -5.42 -7.36 15.97
N GLU A 385 -4.98 -8.14 16.95
CA GLU A 385 -5.42 -8.08 18.35
C GLU A 385 -4.30 -7.59 19.25
N HIS A 386 -4.58 -6.65 20.15
CA HIS A 386 -3.65 -6.16 21.19
C HIS A 386 -2.25 -5.85 20.64
N ASP A 387 -2.18 -5.28 19.43
CA ASP A 387 -0.91 -4.97 18.78
C ASP A 387 -0.34 -3.66 19.34
N TYR A 388 0.08 -3.69 20.61
CA TYR A 388 0.61 -2.52 21.30
C TYR A 388 1.85 -1.93 20.61
N PRO A 389 2.81 -2.71 20.08
CA PRO A 389 3.94 -2.14 19.35
C PRO A 389 3.52 -1.42 18.06
N ALA A 390 2.55 -1.95 17.31
CA ALA A 390 2.02 -1.26 16.14
C ALA A 390 1.26 0.00 16.51
N TRP A 391 0.44 -0.05 17.57
CA TRP A 391 -0.24 1.12 18.12
C TRP A 391 0.74 2.20 18.54
N LEU A 392 1.83 1.85 19.24
CA LEU A 392 2.83 2.80 19.67
C LEU A 392 3.45 3.54 18.48
N ARG A 393 3.79 2.83 17.40
CA ARG A 393 4.32 3.46 16.17
C ARG A 393 3.28 4.34 15.49
N ALA A 394 2.07 3.83 15.26
CA ALA A 394 1.02 4.56 14.56
C ALA A 394 0.60 5.82 15.33
N TRP A 395 0.37 5.72 16.64
CA TRP A 395 -0.08 6.84 17.48
C TRP A 395 1.04 7.82 17.82
N LYS A 396 2.30 7.38 17.86
CA LYS A 396 3.46 8.30 17.91
C LYS A 396 3.45 9.20 16.68
N THR A 397 3.42 8.62 15.48
CA THR A 397 3.36 9.37 14.23
C THR A 397 2.11 10.26 14.16
N LEU A 398 0.96 9.77 14.66
CA LEU A 398 -0.27 10.54 14.74
C LEU A 398 -0.12 11.80 15.59
N PHE A 399 0.39 11.67 16.83
CA PHE A 399 0.57 12.82 17.71
C PHE A 399 1.71 13.76 17.28
N GLU A 400 2.78 13.24 16.68
CA GLU A 400 3.85 14.06 16.09
C GLU A 400 3.35 14.89 14.89
N ALA A 401 2.20 14.53 14.31
CA ALA A 401 1.55 15.30 13.26
C ALA A 401 0.81 16.55 13.79
N ALA A 402 0.54 16.65 15.10
CA ALA A 402 -0.13 17.79 15.73
C ALA A 402 0.81 18.96 16.04
N ASN A 403 0.24 20.17 16.13
CA ASN A 403 1.00 21.37 16.47
C ASN A 403 1.38 21.39 17.96
N ASN A 404 2.63 21.76 18.24
CA ASN A 404 3.18 21.94 19.60
C ASN A 404 2.94 20.74 20.53
N VAL A 405 3.07 19.52 20.00
CA VAL A 405 3.07 18.28 20.79
C VAL A 405 4.45 17.65 20.69
N ALA A 406 5.07 17.35 21.84
CA ALA A 406 6.20 16.43 21.86
C ALA A 406 5.76 15.09 22.43
N VAL A 407 6.23 14.03 21.78
CA VAL A 407 5.83 12.66 22.10
C VAL A 407 7.03 11.92 22.69
N THR A 408 6.83 11.28 23.83
CA THR A 408 7.76 10.31 24.40
C THR A 408 7.09 8.94 24.40
N THR A 409 7.86 7.88 24.14
CA THR A 409 7.34 6.52 24.15
C THR A 409 8.02 5.69 25.21
N ALA A 410 7.28 4.79 25.85
CA ALA A 410 7.80 3.81 26.78
C ALA A 410 7.26 2.41 26.47
N MET A 411 8.11 1.40 26.64
CA MET A 411 7.69 0.00 26.66
C MET A 411 7.54 -0.45 28.11
N ASP A 412 6.38 -1.01 28.47
CA ASP A 412 5.96 -1.45 29.82
C ASP A 412 5.67 -0.33 30.84
N TRP A 413 6.62 0.58 31.11
CA TRP A 413 6.43 1.68 32.07
C TRP A 413 7.34 2.88 31.76
N PRO A 414 6.89 4.14 31.98
CA PRO A 414 7.75 5.32 31.81
C PRO A 414 8.89 5.38 32.83
N GLU A 415 10.00 6.00 32.44
CA GLU A 415 11.07 6.36 33.38
C GLU A 415 10.60 7.43 34.38
N PRO A 416 11.07 7.42 35.65
CA PRO A 416 10.61 8.33 36.70
C PRO A 416 10.62 9.81 36.32
N GLU A 417 11.62 10.27 35.57
CA GLU A 417 11.78 11.66 35.15
C GLU A 417 10.68 12.09 34.16
N THR A 418 10.12 11.13 33.42
CA THR A 418 9.06 11.36 32.44
C THR A 418 7.79 11.86 33.15
N PHE A 419 7.47 11.30 34.31
CA PHE A 419 6.31 11.71 35.10
C PHE A 419 6.39 13.18 35.50
N ALA A 420 7.58 13.74 35.69
CA ALA A 420 7.77 15.14 36.11
C ALA A 420 7.49 16.16 34.99
N THR A 421 7.49 15.76 33.72
CA THR A 421 7.32 16.67 32.57
C THR A 421 6.09 16.38 31.71
N ALA A 422 5.53 15.17 31.77
CA ALA A 422 4.37 14.79 30.97
C ALA A 422 3.10 15.58 31.35
N ASP A 423 2.36 16.10 30.36
CA ASP A 423 1.00 16.62 30.58
C ASP A 423 -0.01 15.45 30.58
N ALA A 424 0.19 14.47 29.70
CA ALA A 424 -0.65 13.28 29.61
C ALA A 424 0.14 11.99 29.39
N ILE A 425 -0.32 10.89 29.99
CA ILE A 425 0.21 9.54 29.80
C ILE A 425 -0.92 8.63 29.31
N VAL A 426 -0.71 7.94 28.20
CA VAL A 426 -1.68 7.05 27.55
C VAL A 426 -1.15 5.62 27.60
N PHE A 427 -1.85 4.75 28.31
CA PHE A 427 -1.53 3.34 28.44
C PHE A 427 -2.41 2.49 27.53
N TYR A 428 -1.77 1.75 26.62
CA TYR A 428 -2.38 0.67 25.85
C TYR A 428 -1.44 -0.53 25.88
N GLN A 429 -1.64 -1.40 26.87
CA GLN A 429 -0.78 -2.55 27.17
C GLN A 429 -1.47 -3.52 28.13
N GLN A 430 -0.97 -4.75 28.21
CA GLN A 430 -1.19 -5.60 29.38
C GLN A 430 -0.24 -5.17 30.51
N GLY A 431 -0.66 -4.22 31.34
CA GLY A 431 0.15 -3.67 32.43
C GLY A 431 0.26 -4.58 33.64
N LYS A 432 1.39 -4.55 34.36
CA LYS A 432 1.57 -5.25 35.64
C LYS A 432 1.39 -4.28 36.79
N TRP A 433 0.16 -4.08 37.25
CA TRP A 433 -0.12 -3.19 38.37
C TRP A 433 0.56 -3.64 39.68
N ASN A 434 1.18 -2.70 40.39
CA ASN A 434 1.87 -2.94 41.66
C ASN A 434 1.98 -1.63 42.48
N GLU A 435 2.52 -1.71 43.70
CA GLU A 435 2.63 -0.58 44.64
C GLU A 435 3.49 0.59 44.11
N GLN A 436 4.58 0.31 43.37
CA GLN A 436 5.40 1.37 42.78
C GLN A 436 4.61 2.14 41.71
N ARG A 437 3.95 1.43 40.79
CA ARG A 437 3.13 2.05 39.75
C ARG A 437 1.97 2.86 40.34
N ALA A 438 1.39 2.37 41.44
CA ALA A 438 0.38 3.08 42.20
C ALA A 438 0.90 4.42 42.75
N SER A 439 2.10 4.41 43.35
CA SER A 439 2.76 5.61 43.88
C SER A 439 3.10 6.63 42.78
N ASP A 440 3.60 6.16 41.63
CA ASP A 440 3.93 7.02 40.48
C ASP A 440 2.67 7.73 39.96
N ILE A 441 1.58 6.98 39.77
CA ILE A 441 0.30 7.52 39.28
C ILE A 441 -0.34 8.46 40.31
N ASP A 442 -0.28 8.15 41.60
CA ASP A 442 -0.78 9.06 42.64
C ASP A 442 -0.04 10.40 42.61
N THR A 443 1.30 10.36 42.53
CA THR A 443 2.14 11.56 42.44
C THR A 443 1.80 12.37 41.20
N PHE A 444 1.62 11.70 40.06
CA PHE A 444 1.31 12.32 38.79
C PHE A 444 -0.08 12.98 38.78
N LEU A 445 -1.12 12.30 39.28
CA LEU A 445 -2.48 12.83 39.39
C LEU A 445 -2.56 13.99 40.38
N LYS A 446 -1.87 13.90 41.52
CA LYS A 446 -1.80 14.97 42.52
C LYS A 446 -1.21 16.27 41.97
N ARG A 447 -0.26 16.17 41.05
CA ARG A 447 0.33 17.32 40.35
C ARG A 447 -0.64 17.93 39.31
N GLY A 448 -1.68 17.20 38.91
CA GLY A 448 -2.62 17.60 37.85
C GLY A 448 -2.30 16.98 36.49
N GLY A 449 -1.56 15.87 36.45
CA GLY A 449 -1.33 15.12 35.23
C GLY A 449 -2.58 14.37 34.74
N GLY A 450 -2.68 14.16 33.43
CA GLY A 450 -3.77 13.42 32.79
C GLY A 450 -3.40 11.97 32.46
N VAL A 451 -4.20 10.99 32.84
CA VAL A 451 -3.94 9.57 32.51
C VAL A 451 -5.06 8.99 31.67
N SER A 452 -4.72 8.24 30.62
CA SER A 452 -5.66 7.49 29.82
C SER A 452 -5.33 6.00 29.84
N TYR A 453 -6.32 5.16 30.16
CA TYR A 453 -6.19 3.71 30.11
C TYR A 453 -7.10 3.15 29.03
N ILE A 454 -6.51 2.40 28.10
CA ILE A 454 -7.21 1.81 26.97
C ILE A 454 -7.21 0.30 27.10
N HIS A 455 -8.40 -0.28 27.00
CA HIS A 455 -8.66 -1.69 26.89
C HIS A 455 -8.00 -2.49 28.02
N TYR A 456 -7.10 -3.42 27.70
CA TYR A 456 -6.50 -4.32 28.69
C TYR A 456 -5.56 -3.60 29.69
N ALA A 457 -5.26 -2.32 29.46
CA ALA A 457 -4.51 -1.49 30.41
C ALA A 457 -5.26 -1.26 31.74
N VAL A 458 -6.55 -1.63 31.83
CA VAL A 458 -7.33 -1.59 33.08
C VAL A 458 -7.14 -2.83 33.96
N ASP A 459 -6.29 -3.80 33.59
CA ASP A 459 -5.97 -4.96 34.42
C ASP A 459 -5.25 -4.56 35.71
N GLY A 460 -5.94 -4.76 36.84
CA GLY A 460 -5.40 -4.48 38.16
C GLY A 460 -4.52 -5.59 38.72
N GLY A 461 -4.35 -6.70 38.01
CA GLY A 461 -3.50 -7.82 38.42
C GLY A 461 -3.88 -8.32 39.81
N THR A 462 -2.93 -8.26 40.75
CA THR A 462 -3.13 -8.72 42.14
C THR A 462 -3.90 -7.72 43.01
N ASP A 463 -4.05 -6.46 42.60
CA ASP A 463 -4.71 -5.40 43.37
C ASP A 463 -5.68 -4.58 42.50
N ALA A 464 -6.71 -5.24 41.98
CA ALA A 464 -7.76 -4.58 41.21
C ALA A 464 -8.56 -3.56 42.02
N ALA A 465 -8.72 -3.76 43.33
CA ALA A 465 -9.45 -2.81 44.17
C ALA A 465 -8.66 -1.50 44.33
N GLY A 466 -7.37 -1.57 44.69
CA GLY A 466 -6.52 -0.39 44.78
C GLY A 466 -6.35 0.30 43.42
N PHE A 467 -6.28 -0.45 42.31
CA PHE A 467 -6.24 0.19 41.00
C PHE A 467 -7.55 0.93 40.67
N ALA A 468 -8.70 0.31 40.98
CA ALA A 468 -10.01 0.92 40.77
C ALA A 468 -10.20 2.24 41.55
N GLU A 469 -9.58 2.40 42.72
CA GLU A 469 -9.59 3.69 43.43
C GLU A 469 -8.97 4.86 42.64
N ARG A 470 -8.12 4.55 41.63
CA ARG A 470 -7.43 5.55 40.81
C ARG A 470 -8.12 5.76 39.47
N ILE A 471 -8.68 4.69 38.89
CA ILE A 471 -9.26 4.72 37.54
C ILE A 471 -10.77 4.54 37.53
N GLY A 472 -11.41 4.41 38.69
CA GLY A 472 -12.84 4.18 38.86
C GLY A 472 -13.23 2.70 38.86
N LEU A 473 -12.92 2.00 37.76
CA LEU A 473 -13.23 0.57 37.57
C LEU A 473 -12.02 -0.16 36.98
N ALA A 474 -11.70 -1.34 37.51
CA ALA A 474 -10.57 -2.14 37.08
C ALA A 474 -10.96 -3.58 36.76
N TRP A 475 -10.23 -4.20 35.84
CA TRP A 475 -10.36 -5.61 35.50
C TRP A 475 -9.72 -6.48 36.59
N LYS A 476 -10.40 -7.58 36.93
CA LYS A 476 -9.90 -8.62 37.84
C LYS A 476 -10.01 -9.99 37.20
N GLY A 477 -8.86 -10.64 36.96
CA GLY A 477 -8.80 -12.01 36.47
C GLY A 477 -9.67 -12.97 37.30
N GLY A 478 -10.52 -13.73 36.61
CA GLY A 478 -11.46 -14.69 37.21
C GLY A 478 -12.70 -14.09 37.89
N GLY A 479 -12.80 -12.76 37.99
CA GLY A 479 -13.98 -12.06 38.54
C GLY A 479 -14.73 -11.25 37.49
N SER A 480 -14.01 -10.59 36.58
CA SER A 480 -14.58 -9.85 35.46
C SER A 480 -14.84 -10.76 34.25
N LYS A 481 -15.74 -10.31 33.36
CA LYS A 481 -16.16 -11.05 32.18
C LYS A 481 -15.91 -10.25 30.91
N PHE A 482 -15.71 -10.94 29.80
CA PHE A 482 -15.49 -10.35 28.48
C PHE A 482 -16.19 -11.12 27.37
N ARG A 483 -16.38 -10.46 26.22
CA ARG A 483 -16.75 -11.09 24.95
C ARG A 483 -16.27 -10.23 23.78
N HIS A 484 -15.97 -10.89 22.66
CA HIS A 484 -15.74 -10.23 21.37
C HIS A 484 -17.05 -10.14 20.58
N GLY A 485 -17.17 -9.11 19.74
CA GLY A 485 -18.20 -9.00 18.72
C GLY A 485 -18.83 -7.60 18.64
N ALA A 486 -20.03 -7.55 18.09
CA ALA A 486 -20.78 -6.31 17.99
C ALA A 486 -20.98 -5.64 19.36
N LEU A 487 -20.66 -4.35 19.43
CA LEU A 487 -20.73 -3.52 20.61
C LEU A 487 -21.56 -2.28 20.31
N ASP A 488 -22.76 -2.21 20.90
CA ASP A 488 -23.66 -1.07 20.75
C ASP A 488 -23.56 -0.16 21.99
N MET A 489 -22.82 0.93 21.86
CA MET A 489 -22.57 1.87 22.95
C MET A 489 -23.56 3.04 22.90
N LEU A 490 -24.24 3.27 24.01
CA LEU A 490 -25.09 4.43 24.22
C LEU A 490 -24.35 5.44 25.07
N PHE A 491 -24.25 6.67 24.57
CA PHE A 491 -23.54 7.74 25.27
C PHE A 491 -24.52 8.51 26.14
N LYS A 492 -24.14 8.67 27.41
CA LYS A 492 -24.80 9.56 28.35
C LYS A 492 -23.91 10.81 28.50
N SER A 493 -24.50 11.88 29.00
CA SER A 493 -23.86 13.15 29.38
C SER A 493 -23.78 14.25 28.30
N ASN A 494 -23.79 15.48 28.79
CA ASN A 494 -23.43 16.71 28.08
C ASN A 494 -21.90 16.94 28.08
N HIS A 495 -21.09 15.88 28.26
CA HIS A 495 -19.65 16.03 28.41
C HIS A 495 -19.00 16.44 27.07
N PRO A 496 -18.01 17.36 27.07
CA PRO A 496 -17.38 17.83 25.83
C PRO A 496 -16.73 16.72 24.99
N ILE A 497 -16.30 15.61 25.60
CA ILE A 497 -15.75 14.44 24.89
C ILE A 497 -16.79 13.81 23.94
N THR A 498 -18.03 13.68 24.41
CA THR A 498 -19.10 12.96 23.69
C THR A 498 -19.92 13.87 22.78
N ARG A 499 -19.49 15.13 22.58
CA ARG A 499 -20.22 16.12 21.78
C ARG A 499 -20.58 15.55 20.40
N ASN A 500 -21.87 15.61 20.06
CA ASN A 500 -22.48 15.08 18.83
C ASN A 500 -22.38 13.56 18.61
N ILE A 501 -21.95 12.78 19.61
CA ILE A 501 -21.90 11.32 19.55
C ILE A 501 -22.81 10.75 20.65
N ASN A 502 -24.02 10.34 20.29
CA ASN A 502 -25.00 9.78 21.22
C ASN A 502 -25.06 8.25 21.19
N ARG A 503 -24.56 7.63 20.12
CA ARG A 503 -24.49 6.18 19.91
C ARG A 503 -23.30 5.86 19.02
N LEU A 504 -22.57 4.79 19.33
CA LEU A 504 -21.50 4.26 18.49
C LEU A 504 -21.60 2.74 18.46
N GLN A 505 -21.62 2.18 17.26
CA GLN A 505 -21.57 0.74 17.04
C GLN A 505 -20.17 0.35 16.61
N LEU A 506 -19.53 -0.58 17.30
CA LEU A 506 -18.20 -1.12 16.97
C LEU A 506 -18.25 -2.64 16.84
N GLU A 507 -17.25 -3.21 16.18
CA GLU A 507 -16.92 -4.63 16.29
C GLU A 507 -15.65 -4.74 17.14
N ASP A 508 -15.78 -5.09 18.41
CA ASP A 508 -14.71 -5.00 19.41
C ASP A 508 -14.98 -5.91 20.62
N GLU A 509 -14.29 -5.67 21.73
CA GLU A 509 -14.45 -6.37 23.00
C GLU A 509 -15.12 -5.49 24.05
N SER A 510 -16.01 -6.10 24.84
CA SER A 510 -16.64 -5.48 26.01
C SER A 510 -16.15 -6.16 27.29
N TYR A 511 -15.97 -5.39 28.35
CA TYR A 511 -15.75 -5.89 29.72
C TYR A 511 -16.93 -5.53 30.63
N TRP A 512 -17.27 -6.43 31.54
CA TRP A 512 -18.25 -6.18 32.58
C TRP A 512 -17.93 -6.94 33.87
N GLN A 513 -18.65 -6.61 34.95
CA GLN A 513 -18.31 -7.06 36.31
C GLN A 513 -16.89 -6.60 36.71
N LEU A 514 -16.56 -5.36 36.38
CA LEU A 514 -15.33 -4.69 36.81
C LEU A 514 -15.40 -4.39 38.32
N VAL A 515 -14.25 -4.42 38.97
CA VAL A 515 -14.10 -4.08 40.38
C VAL A 515 -14.04 -2.57 40.53
N GLY A 516 -14.75 -1.99 41.51
CA GLY A 516 -14.71 -0.56 41.82
C GLY A 516 -16.10 -0.01 42.14
N ASP A 517 -16.20 1.32 42.17
CA ASP A 517 -17.44 2.04 42.46
C ASP A 517 -17.87 2.88 41.24
N ALA A 518 -18.87 2.38 40.51
CA ALA A 518 -19.41 3.04 39.33
C ALA A 518 -20.16 4.35 39.67
N GLU A 519 -20.54 4.60 40.92
CA GLU A 519 -21.16 5.86 41.35
C GLU A 519 -20.14 6.99 41.51
N SER A 520 -18.85 6.64 41.63
CA SER A 520 -17.74 7.59 41.82
C SER A 520 -17.16 8.17 40.51
N ILE A 521 -17.71 7.77 39.36
CA ILE A 521 -17.21 8.13 38.02
C ILE A 521 -18.27 8.79 37.14
N ASP A 522 -17.82 9.59 36.17
CA ASP A 522 -18.68 10.12 35.12
C ASP A 522 -18.72 9.14 33.94
N ILE A 523 -19.78 8.32 33.87
CA ILE A 523 -19.95 7.33 32.81
C ILE A 523 -20.38 8.04 31.51
N LEU A 524 -19.48 8.03 30.53
CA LEU A 524 -19.70 8.62 29.22
C LEU A 524 -20.44 7.68 28.27
N ALA A 525 -20.14 6.38 28.31
CA ALA A 525 -20.77 5.37 27.46
C ALA A 525 -21.04 4.08 28.21
N SER A 526 -22.14 3.41 27.84
CA SER A 526 -22.50 2.09 28.35
C SER A 526 -23.00 1.19 27.23
N GLY A 527 -22.74 -0.11 27.34
CA GLY A 527 -23.28 -1.16 26.47
C GLY A 527 -24.03 -2.20 27.28
N ARG A 528 -24.84 -3.05 26.64
CA ARG A 528 -25.63 -4.08 27.32
C ARG A 528 -24.89 -5.41 27.35
N GLU A 529 -24.59 -5.91 28.53
CA GLU A 529 -24.03 -7.27 28.77
C GLU A 529 -24.76 -7.94 29.93
N ASP A 530 -25.02 -9.25 29.82
CA ASP A 530 -25.80 -10.03 30.79
C ASP A 530 -27.09 -9.30 31.24
N ASP A 531 -27.84 -8.79 30.27
CA ASP A 531 -29.10 -8.04 30.44
C ASP A 531 -29.00 -6.70 31.22
N ALA A 532 -27.80 -6.23 31.56
CA ALA A 532 -27.55 -4.99 32.27
C ALA A 532 -26.73 -3.99 31.46
N MET A 533 -26.91 -2.69 31.70
CA MET A 533 -26.05 -1.65 31.12
C MET A 533 -24.74 -1.59 31.91
N GLN A 534 -23.62 -1.76 31.22
CA GLN A 534 -22.28 -1.82 31.79
C GLN A 534 -21.46 -0.61 31.31
N PRO A 535 -20.65 0.02 32.18
CA PRO A 535 -19.76 1.11 31.77
C PRO A 535 -18.70 0.63 30.77
N LEU A 536 -18.51 1.39 29.69
CA LEU A 536 -17.51 1.09 28.65
C LEU A 536 -16.54 2.24 28.41
N ILE A 537 -16.97 3.48 28.65
CA ILE A 537 -16.11 4.67 28.59
C ILE A 537 -16.51 5.57 29.75
N TRP A 538 -15.54 6.07 30.51
CA TRP A 538 -15.81 6.97 31.64
C TRP A 538 -14.64 7.91 31.91
N CYS A 539 -14.94 8.95 32.69
CA CYS A 539 -13.98 9.86 33.26
C CYS A 539 -13.99 9.75 34.79
N HIS A 540 -12.84 10.02 35.40
CA HIS A 540 -12.70 10.13 36.84
C HIS A 540 -11.77 11.30 37.16
N GLU A 541 -12.24 12.26 37.94
CA GLU A 541 -11.40 13.36 38.46
C GLU A 541 -10.94 13.01 39.86
N ARG A 542 -9.63 13.07 40.10
CA ARG A 542 -9.03 12.76 41.40
C ARG A 542 -7.98 13.80 41.74
N GLU A 543 -8.19 14.47 42.86
CA GLU A 543 -7.40 15.64 43.27
C GLU A 543 -7.38 16.73 42.19
N ALA A 544 -6.21 17.04 41.62
CA ALA A 544 -6.06 17.98 40.51
C ALA A 544 -6.01 17.28 39.14
N GLY A 545 -5.91 15.95 39.12
CA GLY A 545 -5.69 15.14 37.92
C GLY A 545 -6.98 14.59 37.30
N ARG A 546 -6.85 14.14 36.06
CA ARG A 546 -7.96 13.64 35.26
C ARG A 546 -7.63 12.28 34.65
N VAL A 547 -8.56 11.35 34.78
CA VAL A 547 -8.47 10.00 34.22
C VAL A 547 -9.56 9.80 33.20
N PHE A 548 -9.18 9.25 32.04
CA PHE A 548 -10.09 8.81 30.99
C PHE A 548 -9.87 7.33 30.74
N VAL A 549 -10.94 6.54 30.67
CA VAL A 549 -10.85 5.11 30.41
C VAL A 549 -11.74 4.74 29.24
N SER A 550 -11.20 3.91 28.35
CA SER A 550 -11.93 3.32 27.23
C SER A 550 -11.75 1.81 27.25
N ILE A 551 -12.83 1.05 27.39
CA ILE A 551 -12.81 -0.40 27.27
C ILE A 551 -12.61 -0.88 25.83
N PRO A 552 -13.25 -0.31 24.80
CA PRO A 552 -12.94 -0.70 23.42
C PRO A 552 -11.48 -0.40 23.05
N GLY A 553 -10.94 -1.15 22.09
CA GLY A 553 -9.53 -1.11 21.69
C GLY A 553 -8.86 -2.48 21.60
N HIS A 554 -9.62 -3.58 21.50
CA HIS A 554 -9.04 -4.92 21.32
C HIS A 554 -8.43 -5.09 19.93
N TYR A 555 -9.14 -4.61 18.91
CA TYR A 555 -8.74 -4.76 17.51
C TYR A 555 -8.02 -3.53 16.96
N SER A 556 -7.06 -3.77 16.07
CA SER A 556 -6.32 -2.76 15.32
C SER A 556 -7.25 -1.81 14.56
N TRP A 557 -8.30 -2.34 13.90
CA TRP A 557 -9.26 -1.51 13.16
C TRP A 557 -10.05 -0.54 14.05
N THR A 558 -10.19 -0.80 15.35
CA THR A 558 -10.94 0.10 16.24
C THR A 558 -10.24 1.45 16.32
N PHE A 559 -8.91 1.46 16.41
CA PHE A 559 -8.13 2.70 16.44
C PHE A 559 -8.20 3.50 15.15
N ASP A 560 -8.50 2.85 14.02
CA ASP A 560 -8.71 3.48 12.72
C ASP A 560 -10.17 3.85 12.45
N ASP A 561 -11.13 3.47 13.31
CA ASP A 561 -12.50 4.00 13.25
C ASP A 561 -12.46 5.50 13.63
N PRO A 562 -12.88 6.41 12.72
CA PRO A 562 -12.76 7.85 12.95
C PRO A 562 -13.64 8.36 14.10
N LEU A 563 -14.78 7.73 14.39
CA LEU A 563 -15.63 8.14 15.51
C LEU A 563 -15.05 7.69 16.85
N PHE A 564 -14.50 6.49 16.90
CA PHE A 564 -13.76 6.05 18.09
C PHE A 564 -12.52 6.90 18.34
N ARG A 565 -11.78 7.23 17.27
CA ARG A 565 -10.62 8.11 17.32
C ARG A 565 -10.96 9.50 17.85
N ILE A 566 -12.11 10.08 17.47
CA ILE A 566 -12.61 11.34 18.06
C ILE A 566 -12.73 11.22 19.58
N LEU A 567 -13.33 10.13 20.08
CA LEU A 567 -13.53 9.94 21.53
C LEU A 567 -12.20 9.82 22.27
N LEU A 568 -11.27 9.00 21.76
CA LEU A 568 -9.95 8.85 22.37
C LEU A 568 -9.17 10.17 22.40
N LEU A 569 -9.08 10.88 21.28
CA LEU A 569 -8.33 12.13 21.20
C LEU A 569 -8.95 13.25 22.05
N ARG A 570 -10.29 13.36 22.08
CA ARG A 570 -10.98 14.28 23.00
C ARG A 570 -10.74 13.91 24.46
N GLY A 571 -10.73 12.61 24.79
CA GLY A 571 -10.42 12.10 26.12
C GLY A 571 -8.99 12.47 26.56
N ILE A 572 -8.01 12.23 25.70
CA ILE A 572 -6.59 12.55 25.96
C ILE A 572 -6.37 14.07 26.08
N ALA A 573 -7.01 14.87 25.22
CA ALA A 573 -6.95 16.32 25.35
C ALA A 573 -7.61 16.80 26.65
N TRP A 574 -8.75 16.22 27.03
CA TRP A 574 -9.45 16.56 28.26
C TRP A 574 -8.63 16.22 29.51
N THR A 575 -7.96 15.05 29.55
CA THR A 575 -7.09 14.67 30.67
C THR A 575 -5.89 15.59 30.80
N ALA A 576 -5.36 16.09 29.68
CA ALA A 576 -4.26 17.07 29.66
C ALA A 576 -4.67 18.52 29.96
N HIS A 577 -5.93 18.77 30.35
CA HIS A 577 -6.49 20.10 30.55
C HIS A 577 -6.37 21.00 29.30
N GLN A 578 -6.50 20.40 28.11
CA GLN A 578 -6.53 21.09 26.82
C GLN A 578 -7.96 21.15 26.26
N PRO A 579 -8.24 22.02 25.28
CA PRO A 579 -9.50 21.97 24.53
C PRO A 579 -9.69 20.59 23.91
N VAL A 580 -10.87 19.98 24.06
CA VAL A 580 -11.16 18.64 23.53
C VAL A 580 -10.97 18.54 22.01
N ASP A 581 -11.12 19.67 21.31
CA ASP A 581 -10.98 19.79 19.86
C ASP A 581 -9.54 19.95 19.36
N ARG A 582 -8.55 19.93 20.26
CA ARG A 582 -7.13 20.17 19.97
C ARG A 582 -6.58 19.31 18.83
N PHE A 583 -7.09 18.09 18.66
CA PHE A 583 -6.55 17.09 17.75
C PHE A 583 -7.51 16.73 16.60
N ASN A 584 -8.46 17.61 16.27
CA ASN A 584 -9.47 17.33 15.24
C ASN A 584 -8.85 17.12 13.84
N GLU A 585 -7.69 17.69 13.57
CA GLU A 585 -6.92 17.48 12.34
C GLU A 585 -6.36 16.06 12.21
N LEU A 586 -6.16 15.36 13.33
CA LEU A 586 -5.62 14.00 13.35
C LEU A 586 -6.66 12.93 12.99
N ILE A 587 -7.95 13.26 13.07
CA ILE A 587 -9.06 12.29 12.90
C ILE A 587 -8.98 11.55 11.57
N TYR A 588 -8.60 12.24 10.50
CA TYR A 588 -8.59 11.65 9.16
C TYR A 588 -7.27 10.96 8.79
N LEU A 589 -6.18 11.20 9.53
CA LEU A 589 -4.85 10.71 9.15
C LEU A 589 -4.77 9.20 9.36
N GLY A 590 -4.85 8.40 8.29
CA GLY A 590 -4.83 6.94 8.38
C GLY A 590 -6.11 6.30 8.93
N ALA A 591 -7.22 7.06 9.04
CA ALA A 591 -8.50 6.50 9.50
C ALA A 591 -9.29 5.87 8.35
N SER A 592 -10.14 4.89 8.69
CA SER A 592 -11.01 4.18 7.76
C SER A 592 -12.25 5.02 7.41
N VAL A 593 -12.08 5.94 6.47
CA VAL A 593 -13.12 6.86 5.97
C VAL A 593 -13.38 6.62 4.49
N GLN A 594 -14.65 6.44 4.12
CA GLN A 594 -15.09 6.48 2.73
C GLN A 594 -15.09 7.93 2.23
N GLU A 595 -14.24 8.22 1.25
CA GLU A 595 -14.21 9.52 0.59
C GLU A 595 -15.51 9.76 -0.22
N LYS A 596 -15.87 11.04 -0.40
CA LYS A 596 -17.03 11.40 -1.24
C LYS A 596 -16.76 10.89 -2.65
N SER A 597 -17.60 10.00 -3.15
CA SER A 597 -17.59 9.69 -4.58
C SER A 597 -17.87 10.98 -5.34
N SER A 598 -16.95 11.35 -6.23
CA SER A 598 -17.19 12.35 -7.27
C SER A 598 -18.18 11.77 -8.26
N SER A 599 -19.43 11.57 -7.83
CA SER A 599 -20.53 11.31 -8.76
C SER A 599 -20.72 12.59 -9.57
N GLY A 600 -20.16 12.58 -10.78
CA GLY A 600 -20.48 13.55 -11.81
C GLY A 600 -21.99 13.62 -11.93
N SER A 601 -22.51 14.83 -11.75
CA SER A 601 -23.89 15.17 -12.06
C SER A 601 -24.10 14.95 -13.57
N SER A 602 -24.44 13.72 -13.97
CA SER A 602 -25.13 13.50 -15.25
C SER A 602 -26.60 13.76 -15.01
N SER A 603 -27.00 15.02 -15.18
CA SER A 603 -28.40 15.37 -15.27
C SER A 603 -28.96 14.74 -16.55
N SER A 604 -29.48 13.52 -16.47
CA SER A 604 -30.34 12.95 -17.49
C SER A 604 -31.67 13.73 -17.43
N LYS A 605 -31.75 14.81 -18.22
CA LYS A 605 -33.04 15.36 -18.63
C LYS A 605 -33.64 14.41 -19.65
N THR A 606 -34.50 13.51 -19.18
CA THR A 606 -35.44 12.82 -20.06
C THR A 606 -36.49 13.82 -20.51
N ALA A 607 -36.47 14.13 -21.81
CA ALA A 607 -37.53 14.84 -22.49
C ALA A 607 -38.80 13.96 -22.55
N LYS A 608 -39.93 14.57 -22.20
CA LYS A 608 -41.23 14.35 -22.83
C LYS A 608 -41.86 15.70 -23.12
#